data_AF-A0A936EAL6-F1
#
_entry.id   AF-A0A936EAL6-F1
#
_cell.length_a   1.000
_cell.length_b   1.000
_cell.length_c   1.000
_cell.angle_alpha   90.00
_cell.angle_beta   90.00
_cell.angle_gamma   90.00
#
_symmetry.space_group_name_H-M   'P 1'
#
loop_
_entity.id
_entity.type
_entity.pdbx_description
1 polymer ?
#
loop_
_entity_poly.entity_id
_entity_poly.type
_entity_poly.pdbx_seq_one_letter_code
_entity_poly.pdbx_strand_id
1 'polypeptide(L)'
;MIALYSPDYEASDHCQAEWAAAYAADPGGERHRLFPFLLKPTELNPLARQIVYTNLVGLSAEDRRAAVLRALDYRPGRRSSEELKGILKHATTPIPIGKAEGGKTRIDVTANPDLDTPLSSDDLKEMPGLQCALADAIIEVLPGNAPKVFRSCLVHYRTHLGERGTRPYTDFLRSFFGPLQKEFDHADFEMWGAGLDDLIRRFFAKHFLLITHFPLPEARERAMAEAPIDEEKAVGKGLTEPIEKVVDALNELSDSDMTTPAFDRVVQQIREEAADLSSVVPTQADSGKPSTIVTPKRRFVLGTIGFLERVYAFIGATASIATTPQGQAALLALRDAIEKLLALVL
;
A
#
# COMPACT_ATOMS: atom_id res chain seq x y z
N MET A 1 8.58 6.30 -25.90
CA MET A 1 7.28 6.98 -26.10
C MET A 1 6.95 7.73 -24.85
N ILE A 2 6.46 8.96 -24.98
CA ILE A 2 6.05 9.78 -23.84
C ILE A 2 4.53 9.91 -23.90
N ALA A 3 3.82 9.39 -22.90
CA ALA A 3 2.36 9.51 -22.81
C ALA A 3 2.00 10.64 -21.85
N LEU A 4 1.04 11.48 -22.24
CA LEU A 4 0.66 12.68 -21.50
C LEU A 4 -0.79 12.56 -21.01
N TYR A 5 -0.99 11.98 -19.84
CA TYR A 5 -2.33 11.71 -19.32
C TYR A 5 -3.03 13.01 -18.92
N SER A 6 -4.17 13.19 -19.57
CA SER A 6 -5.18 14.21 -19.33
C SER A 6 -6.54 13.59 -19.68
N PRO A 7 -7.67 14.20 -19.24
CA PRO A 7 -8.99 13.75 -19.67
C PRO A 7 -9.13 13.69 -21.20
N ASP A 8 -8.53 14.67 -21.90
CA ASP A 8 -8.58 14.77 -23.36
C ASP A 8 -7.77 13.65 -24.03
N TYR A 9 -6.60 13.32 -23.49
CA TYR A 9 -5.78 12.24 -24.01
C TYR A 9 -6.46 10.89 -23.77
N GLU A 10 -6.99 10.64 -22.58
CA GLU A 10 -7.66 9.38 -22.24
C GLU A 10 -8.90 9.11 -23.10
N ALA A 11 -9.66 10.16 -23.42
CA ALA A 11 -10.83 10.08 -24.30
C ALA A 11 -10.48 9.93 -25.79
N SER A 12 -9.19 10.03 -26.16
CA SER A 12 -8.78 9.97 -27.56
C SER A 12 -8.54 8.55 -28.06
N ASP A 13 -8.83 8.31 -29.33
CA ASP A 13 -8.51 7.05 -30.02
C ASP A 13 -7.00 6.77 -30.06
N HIS A 14 -6.19 7.83 -29.98
CA HIS A 14 -4.74 7.76 -29.95
C HIS A 14 -4.21 7.12 -28.67
N CYS A 15 -4.82 7.39 -27.52
CA CYS A 15 -4.40 6.81 -26.26
C CYS A 15 -4.41 5.28 -26.33
N GLN A 16 -5.52 4.67 -26.76
CA GLN A 16 -5.61 3.22 -26.87
C GLN A 16 -4.61 2.63 -27.87
N ALA A 17 -4.45 3.25 -29.03
CA ALA A 17 -3.54 2.77 -30.07
C ALA A 17 -2.06 2.85 -29.65
N GLU A 18 -1.64 3.98 -29.07
CA GLU A 18 -0.28 4.20 -28.57
C GLU A 18 0.04 3.24 -27.42
N TRP A 19 -0.93 3.04 -26.53
CA TRP A 19 -0.81 2.09 -25.43
C TRP A 19 -0.67 0.64 -25.90
N ALA A 20 -1.54 0.20 -26.82
CA ALA A 20 -1.47 -1.14 -27.38
C ALA A 20 -0.11 -1.38 -28.07
N ALA A 21 0.39 -0.39 -28.81
CA ALA A 21 1.67 -0.46 -29.49
C ALA A 21 2.86 -0.49 -28.51
N ALA A 22 2.86 0.38 -27.51
CA ALA A 22 3.92 0.44 -26.51
C ALA A 22 3.95 -0.81 -25.63
N TYR A 23 2.78 -1.28 -25.21
CA TYR A 23 2.64 -2.53 -24.45
C TYR A 23 3.10 -3.73 -25.27
N ALA A 24 2.69 -3.86 -26.54
CA ALA A 24 3.14 -4.95 -27.41
C ALA A 24 4.68 -4.94 -27.60
N ALA A 25 5.30 -3.75 -27.66
CA ALA A 25 6.74 -3.61 -27.87
C ALA A 25 7.58 -3.88 -26.61
N ASP A 26 6.99 -3.69 -25.42
CA ASP A 26 7.64 -3.83 -24.12
C ASP A 26 6.64 -4.21 -23.01
N PRO A 27 6.04 -5.43 -23.05
CA PRO A 27 4.95 -5.79 -22.15
C PRO A 27 5.34 -5.78 -20.67
N GLY A 28 6.62 -6.02 -20.39
CA GLY A 28 7.20 -6.01 -19.04
C GLY A 28 7.82 -4.66 -18.62
N GLY A 29 7.85 -3.66 -19.51
CA GLY A 29 8.42 -2.34 -19.22
C GLY A 29 9.95 -2.30 -19.04
N GLU A 30 10.64 -3.44 -19.18
CA GLU A 30 12.10 -3.58 -18.97
C GLU A 30 12.92 -2.73 -19.95
N ARG A 31 12.36 -2.42 -21.12
CA ARG A 31 13.04 -1.64 -22.17
C ARG A 31 12.72 -0.16 -22.10
N HIS A 32 11.98 0.27 -21.08
CA HIS A 32 11.57 1.66 -20.84
C HIS A 32 11.00 2.33 -22.10
N ARG A 33 10.13 1.62 -22.83
CA ARG A 33 9.58 2.18 -24.07
C ARG A 33 8.43 3.15 -23.86
N LEU A 34 7.87 3.21 -22.66
CA LEU A 34 6.77 4.11 -22.27
C LEU A 34 7.18 4.91 -21.02
N PHE A 35 7.10 6.24 -21.14
CA PHE A 35 7.29 7.20 -20.05
C PHE A 35 6.00 8.00 -19.89
N PRO A 36 5.11 7.58 -18.98
CA PRO A 36 3.84 8.25 -18.82
C PRO A 36 3.91 9.38 -17.79
N PHE A 37 3.28 10.51 -18.10
CA PHE A 37 3.20 11.69 -17.25
C PHE A 37 1.76 12.11 -17.04
N LEU A 38 1.32 12.22 -15.77
CA LEU A 38 -0.01 12.71 -15.45
C LEU A 38 -0.01 14.24 -15.36
N LEU A 39 -0.72 14.90 -16.27
CA LEU A 39 -0.76 16.36 -16.37
C LEU A 39 -1.92 16.98 -15.58
N LYS A 40 -3.03 16.25 -15.46
CA LYS A 40 -4.26 16.65 -14.75
C LYS A 40 -4.88 15.42 -14.07
N PRO A 41 -5.65 15.58 -12.97
CA PRO A 41 -6.45 14.49 -12.42
C PRO A 41 -7.29 13.85 -13.53
N THR A 42 -7.12 12.55 -13.74
CA THR A 42 -7.70 11.81 -14.87
C THR A 42 -8.09 10.41 -14.40
N GLU A 43 -9.29 9.96 -14.76
CA GLU A 43 -9.73 8.59 -14.54
C GLU A 43 -9.08 7.67 -15.57
N LEU A 44 -7.97 7.03 -15.20
CA LEU A 44 -7.20 6.17 -16.09
C LEU A 44 -7.91 4.83 -16.31
N ASN A 45 -7.83 4.30 -17.54
CA ASN A 45 -8.28 2.94 -17.83
C ASN A 45 -7.53 1.89 -16.97
N PRO A 46 -8.09 0.67 -16.79
CA PRO A 46 -7.52 -0.35 -15.92
C PRO A 46 -6.07 -0.73 -16.25
N LEU A 47 -5.68 -0.74 -17.53
CA LEU A 47 -4.31 -1.06 -17.95
C LEU A 47 -3.36 0.09 -17.58
N ALA A 48 -3.78 1.32 -17.81
CA ALA A 48 -3.03 2.52 -17.48
C ALA A 48 -2.81 2.72 -15.98
N ARG A 49 -3.76 2.27 -15.15
CA ARG A 49 -3.63 2.26 -13.69
C ARG A 49 -2.53 1.34 -13.15
N GLN A 50 -2.11 0.34 -13.94
CA GLN A 50 -1.14 -0.66 -13.51
C GLN A 50 0.32 -0.27 -13.83
N ILE A 51 0.54 0.85 -14.54
CA ILE A 51 1.87 1.31 -14.93
C ILE A 51 2.30 2.51 -14.10
N VAL A 52 3.57 2.51 -13.70
CA VAL A 52 4.21 3.64 -13.01
C VAL A 52 4.28 4.84 -13.95
N TYR A 53 3.62 5.93 -13.58
CA TYR A 53 3.70 7.22 -14.27
C TYR A 53 4.26 8.29 -13.35
N THR A 54 4.93 9.28 -13.92
CA THR A 54 5.40 10.45 -13.19
C THR A 54 4.27 11.47 -13.08
N ASN A 55 3.80 11.73 -11.87
CA ASN A 55 2.75 12.72 -11.65
C ASN A 55 3.30 14.14 -11.72
N LEU A 56 2.77 14.95 -12.64
CA LEU A 56 3.15 16.36 -12.81
C LEU A 56 2.06 17.33 -12.31
N VAL A 57 0.95 16.81 -11.80
CA VAL A 57 -0.17 17.60 -11.25
C VAL A 57 0.29 18.39 -10.04
N GLY A 58 0.00 19.69 -10.01
CA GLY A 58 0.30 20.56 -8.87
C GLY A 58 1.78 20.97 -8.72
N LEU A 59 2.69 20.42 -9.52
CA LEU A 59 4.10 20.79 -9.49
C LEU A 59 4.36 22.18 -10.11
N SER A 60 5.35 22.88 -9.57
CA SER A 60 5.90 24.11 -10.16
C SER A 60 6.56 23.83 -11.52
N ALA A 61 6.84 24.86 -12.31
CA ALA A 61 7.48 24.68 -13.62
C ALA A 61 8.89 24.08 -13.51
N GLU A 62 9.65 24.48 -12.48
CA GLU A 62 10.99 23.98 -12.22
C GLU A 62 10.95 22.52 -11.74
N ASP A 63 10.03 22.20 -10.83
CA ASP A 63 9.85 20.83 -10.32
C ASP A 63 9.36 19.87 -11.39
N ARG A 64 8.47 20.31 -12.29
CA ARG A 64 8.05 19.49 -13.46
C ARG A 64 9.23 19.16 -14.35
N ARG A 65 10.07 20.16 -14.65
CA ARG A 65 11.24 19.96 -15.50
C ARG A 65 12.20 18.95 -14.88
N ALA A 66 12.47 19.07 -13.59
CA ALA A 66 13.32 18.13 -12.86
C ALA A 66 12.72 16.71 -12.84
N ALA A 67 11.41 16.59 -12.63
CA ALA A 67 10.71 15.30 -12.64
C ALA A 67 10.81 14.60 -14.01
N VAL A 68 10.60 15.33 -15.10
CA VAL A 68 10.70 14.78 -16.47
C VAL A 68 12.12 14.29 -16.76
N LEU A 69 13.15 15.07 -16.43
CA LEU A 69 14.54 14.67 -16.68
C LEU A 69 14.95 13.44 -15.87
N ARG A 70 14.53 13.36 -14.60
CA ARG A 70 14.80 12.18 -13.75
C ARG A 70 14.12 10.92 -14.27
N ALA A 71 12.91 11.04 -14.83
CA ALA A 71 12.21 9.90 -15.41
C ALA A 71 12.94 9.35 -16.64
N LEU A 72 13.61 10.21 -17.43
CA LEU A 72 14.26 9.83 -18.69
C LEU A 72 15.72 9.31 -18.52
N ASP A 73 16.43 9.70 -17.47
CA ASP A 73 17.86 9.39 -17.25
C ASP A 73 18.11 8.06 -16.50
N TYR A 74 17.12 7.18 -16.46
CA TYR A 74 17.10 6.09 -15.49
C TYR A 74 17.92 4.84 -15.89
N ARG A 75 18.80 4.38 -15.00
CA ARG A 75 19.48 3.08 -15.02
C ARG A 75 19.41 2.44 -13.63
N PRO A 76 18.80 1.25 -13.45
CA PRO A 76 18.80 0.57 -12.17
C PRO A 76 20.21 0.05 -11.85
N GLY A 77 20.85 0.63 -10.83
CA GLY A 77 22.02 0.04 -10.19
C GLY A 77 21.57 -1.01 -9.17
N ARG A 78 22.36 -2.09 -9.00
CA ARG A 78 22.12 -3.07 -7.94
C ARG A 78 22.33 -2.37 -6.59
N ARG A 79 21.26 -2.26 -5.78
CA ARG A 79 21.31 -1.63 -4.45
C ARG A 79 21.79 -2.64 -3.41
N SER A 80 22.55 -2.17 -2.44
CA SER A 80 22.85 -2.94 -1.22
C SER A 80 21.61 -3.05 -0.33
N SER A 81 21.59 -4.07 0.54
CA SER A 81 20.50 -4.25 1.51
C SER A 81 20.34 -3.04 2.43
N GLU A 82 21.43 -2.35 2.78
CA GLU A 82 21.39 -1.15 3.64
C GLU A 82 20.74 0.04 2.92
N GLU A 83 21.08 0.25 1.65
CA GLU A 83 20.43 1.27 0.82
C GLU A 83 18.94 0.97 0.64
N LEU A 84 18.58 -0.31 0.44
CA LEU A 84 17.19 -0.72 0.32
C LEU A 84 16.42 -0.48 1.63
N LYS A 85 16.97 -0.85 2.79
CA LYS A 85 16.38 -0.55 4.11
C LYS A 85 16.13 0.94 4.28
N GLY A 86 17.14 1.77 3.96
CA GLY A 86 17.03 3.22 4.03
C GLY A 86 15.88 3.76 3.19
N ILE A 87 15.75 3.29 1.93
CA ILE A 87 14.66 3.70 1.05
C ILE A 87 13.31 3.20 1.58
N LEU A 88 13.18 1.91 1.88
CA LEU A 88 11.93 1.29 2.33
C LEU A 88 11.41 1.93 3.61
N LYS A 89 12.30 2.32 4.53
CA LYS A 89 11.96 3.08 5.73
C LYS A 89 11.18 4.34 5.36
N HIS A 90 11.62 5.12 4.39
CA HIS A 90 10.88 6.33 3.97
C HIS A 90 9.64 6.02 3.13
N ALA A 91 9.60 4.83 2.53
CA ALA A 91 8.58 4.38 1.60
C ALA A 91 7.47 3.51 2.22
N THR A 92 7.33 3.53 3.55
CA THR A 92 6.33 2.74 4.30
C THR A 92 5.38 3.62 5.11
N THR A 93 4.14 3.17 5.23
CA THR A 93 3.13 3.69 6.16
C THR A 93 2.49 2.50 6.87
N PRO A 94 2.13 2.59 8.16
CA PRO A 94 2.25 3.75 9.05
C PRO A 94 3.66 3.97 9.62
N ILE A 95 3.85 5.08 10.33
CA ILE A 95 5.11 5.39 11.02
C ILE A 95 4.93 5.29 12.55
N PRO A 96 5.81 4.58 13.27
CA PRO A 96 5.79 4.55 14.72
C PRO A 96 6.24 5.89 15.29
N ILE A 97 5.54 6.34 16.33
CA ILE A 97 5.80 7.58 17.07
C ILE A 97 5.63 7.34 18.56
N GLY A 98 6.20 8.22 19.38
CA GLY A 98 5.96 8.22 20.82
C GLY A 98 4.73 9.05 21.15
N LYS A 99 3.75 8.45 21.85
CA LYS A 99 2.64 9.18 22.45
C LYS A 99 2.86 9.28 23.95
N ALA A 100 3.00 10.51 24.44
CA ALA A 100 3.09 10.77 25.86
C ALA A 100 1.68 10.73 26.48
N GLU A 101 1.43 9.76 27.35
CA GLU A 101 0.15 9.59 28.04
C GLU A 101 0.42 9.14 29.48
N GLY A 102 -0.16 9.82 30.46
CA GLY A 102 0.01 9.45 31.89
C GLY A 102 1.47 9.48 32.40
N GLY A 103 2.34 10.28 31.79
CA GLY A 103 3.76 10.37 32.17
C GLY A 103 4.66 9.25 31.64
N LYS A 104 4.12 8.38 30.78
CA LYS A 104 4.87 7.34 30.05
C LYS A 104 4.84 7.62 28.55
N THR A 105 5.86 7.17 27.84
CA THR A 105 5.86 7.15 26.37
C THR A 105 5.39 5.78 25.90
N ARG A 106 4.27 5.73 25.18
CA ARG A 106 3.78 4.54 24.50
C ARG A 106 4.11 4.59 23.01
N ILE A 107 4.32 3.43 22.40
CA ILE A 107 4.46 3.30 20.95
C ILE A 107 3.08 3.50 20.33
N ASP A 108 2.95 4.50 19.47
CA ASP A 108 1.76 4.78 18.67
C ASP A 108 2.11 4.82 17.19
N VAL A 109 1.11 4.97 16.32
CA VAL A 109 1.28 5.07 14.87
C VAL A 109 0.60 6.30 14.31
N THR A 110 1.26 6.94 13.34
CA THR A 110 0.67 8.02 12.54
C THR A 110 0.90 7.80 11.05
N ALA A 111 0.25 8.61 10.23
CA ALA A 111 0.34 8.53 8.78
C ALA A 111 1.71 9.03 8.32
N ASN A 112 2.25 8.44 7.26
CA ASN A 112 3.52 8.92 6.72
C ASN A 112 3.24 10.23 5.96
N PRO A 113 3.79 11.38 6.39
CA PRO A 113 3.52 12.65 5.71
C PRO A 113 4.02 12.67 4.25
N ASP A 114 4.99 11.84 3.89
CA ASP A 114 5.51 11.77 2.53
C ASP A 114 4.62 10.93 1.59
N LEU A 115 3.74 10.09 2.14
CA LEU A 115 2.89 9.16 1.37
C LEU A 115 1.39 9.48 1.49
N ASP A 116 0.95 9.82 2.69
CA ASP A 116 -0.46 9.94 3.07
C ASP A 116 -0.90 11.41 3.22
N THR A 117 -0.10 12.35 2.74
CA THR A 117 -0.51 13.75 2.61
C THR A 117 -1.30 13.92 1.31
N PRO A 118 -2.55 14.37 1.38
CA PRO A 118 -3.33 14.56 0.17
C PRO A 118 -2.81 15.74 -0.63
N LEU A 119 -2.87 15.63 -1.97
CA LEU A 119 -2.87 16.79 -2.84
C LEU A 119 -4.10 17.64 -2.51
N SER A 120 -3.87 18.88 -2.06
CA SER A 120 -4.92 19.79 -1.60
C SER A 120 -6.08 19.84 -2.60
N SER A 121 -7.26 19.36 -2.18
CA SER A 121 -8.52 19.55 -2.89
C SER A 121 -9.63 19.82 -1.88
N ASP A 122 -10.59 20.65 -2.26
CA ASP A 122 -11.78 20.91 -1.43
C ASP A 122 -12.69 19.68 -1.35
N ASP A 123 -12.72 18.85 -2.39
CA ASP A 123 -13.54 17.64 -2.46
C ASP A 123 -13.20 16.61 -1.37
N LEU A 124 -11.94 16.56 -0.92
CA LEU A 124 -11.49 15.56 0.06
C LEU A 124 -12.13 15.73 1.44
N LYS A 125 -12.64 16.92 1.79
CA LYS A 125 -13.20 17.20 3.12
C LYS A 125 -14.40 16.31 3.45
N GLU A 126 -15.24 16.03 2.46
CA GLU A 126 -16.48 15.26 2.65
C GLU A 126 -16.33 13.79 2.23
N MET A 127 -15.32 13.47 1.41
CA MET A 127 -15.13 12.14 0.83
C MET A 127 -15.00 11.01 1.86
N PRO A 128 -14.19 11.11 2.93
CA PRO A 128 -14.10 10.06 3.94
C PRO A 128 -15.46 9.75 4.58
N GLY A 129 -16.24 10.79 4.90
CA GLY A 129 -17.57 10.65 5.48
C GLY A 129 -18.54 9.95 4.52
N LEU A 130 -18.56 10.38 3.26
CA LEU A 130 -19.38 9.76 2.21
C LEU A 130 -19.00 8.29 1.99
N GLN A 131 -17.71 7.99 1.95
CA GLN A 131 -17.21 6.63 1.75
C GLN A 131 -17.58 5.71 2.92
N CYS A 132 -17.49 6.18 4.16
CA CYS A 132 -17.94 5.45 5.34
C CYS A 132 -19.45 5.20 5.31
N ALA A 133 -20.25 6.20 4.92
CA ALA A 133 -21.70 6.06 4.81
C ALA A 133 -22.10 5.02 3.74
N LEU A 134 -21.40 5.00 2.60
CA LEU A 134 -21.60 3.98 1.57
C LEU A 134 -21.23 2.58 2.08
N ALA A 135 -20.10 2.45 2.80
CA ALA A 135 -19.70 1.18 3.39
C ALA A 135 -20.74 0.67 4.41
N ASP A 136 -21.21 1.54 5.31
CA ASP A 136 -22.23 1.21 6.31
C ASP A 136 -23.55 0.77 5.63
N ALA A 137 -24.00 1.49 4.59
CA ALA A 137 -25.19 1.12 3.82
C ALA A 137 -25.06 -0.26 3.14
N ILE A 138 -23.90 -0.57 2.56
CA ILE A 138 -23.63 -1.88 1.95
C ILE A 138 -23.65 -2.96 3.04
N ILE A 139 -22.95 -2.76 4.16
CA ILE A 139 -22.88 -3.71 5.28
C ILE A 139 -24.28 -4.08 5.79
N GLU A 140 -25.19 -3.10 5.88
CA GLU A 140 -26.56 -3.30 6.37
C GLU A 140 -27.40 -4.19 5.45
N VAL A 141 -27.28 -4.02 4.13
CA VAL A 141 -28.12 -4.72 3.15
C VAL A 141 -27.47 -5.98 2.56
N LEU A 142 -26.21 -6.26 2.88
CA LEU A 142 -25.50 -7.46 2.41
C LEU A 142 -26.25 -8.74 2.80
N PRO A 143 -26.59 -9.61 1.83
CA PRO A 143 -27.35 -10.82 2.12
C PRO A 143 -26.51 -11.83 2.91
N GLY A 144 -27.19 -12.74 3.63
CA GLY A 144 -26.52 -13.72 4.50
C GLY A 144 -25.62 -14.72 3.76
N ASN A 145 -25.81 -14.90 2.45
CA ASN A 145 -24.98 -15.73 1.59
C ASN A 145 -23.79 -14.98 0.96
N ALA A 146 -23.59 -13.70 1.26
CA ALA A 146 -22.44 -12.96 0.76
C ALA A 146 -21.12 -13.56 1.31
N PRO A 147 -20.03 -13.54 0.52
CA PRO A 147 -18.71 -13.95 0.98
C PRO A 147 -18.32 -13.23 2.27
N LYS A 148 -17.85 -13.99 3.27
CA LYS A 148 -17.46 -13.43 4.58
C LYS A 148 -16.37 -12.36 4.46
N VAL A 149 -15.45 -12.55 3.50
CA VAL A 149 -14.39 -11.59 3.15
C VAL A 149 -14.99 -10.23 2.80
N PHE A 150 -16.11 -10.20 2.07
CA PHE A 150 -16.73 -8.96 1.63
C PHE A 150 -17.17 -8.08 2.81
N ARG A 151 -17.91 -8.66 3.76
CA ARG A 151 -18.32 -7.94 4.97
C ARG A 151 -17.12 -7.54 5.82
N SER A 152 -16.17 -8.45 6.01
CA SER A 152 -14.97 -8.20 6.82
C SER A 152 -14.17 -7.02 6.28
N CYS A 153 -13.83 -7.03 4.98
CA CYS A 153 -13.04 -5.97 4.36
C CYS A 153 -13.75 -4.61 4.41
N LEU A 154 -15.09 -4.56 4.23
CA LEU A 154 -15.85 -3.31 4.36
C LEU A 154 -15.81 -2.75 5.80
N VAL A 155 -15.97 -3.60 6.81
CA VAL A 155 -15.91 -3.17 8.22
C VAL A 155 -14.54 -2.59 8.56
N HIS A 156 -13.46 -3.25 8.14
CA HIS A 156 -12.10 -2.76 8.39
C HIS A 156 -11.80 -1.48 7.59
N TYR A 157 -12.20 -1.43 6.32
CA TYR A 157 -12.07 -0.25 5.48
C TYR A 157 -12.77 0.96 6.12
N ARG A 158 -14.03 0.79 6.52
CA ARG A 158 -14.86 1.83 7.14
C ARG A 158 -14.29 2.29 8.46
N THR A 159 -13.86 1.36 9.31
CA THR A 159 -13.28 1.68 10.63
C THR A 159 -12.01 2.50 10.47
N HIS A 160 -11.09 2.06 9.60
CA HIS A 160 -9.86 2.76 9.31
C HIS A 160 -10.10 4.18 8.77
N LEU A 161 -10.97 4.31 7.77
CA LEU A 161 -11.26 5.61 7.18
C LEU A 161 -12.01 6.54 8.14
N GLY A 162 -12.89 6.00 8.99
CA GLY A 162 -13.59 6.77 10.02
C GLY A 162 -12.66 7.31 11.10
N GLU A 163 -11.67 6.54 11.53
CA GLU A 163 -10.67 6.98 12.53
C GLU A 163 -9.70 8.02 11.96
N ARG A 164 -9.36 7.91 10.67
CA ARG A 164 -8.26 8.68 10.06
C ARG A 164 -8.72 9.86 9.21
N GLY A 165 -9.97 9.86 8.76
CA GLY A 165 -10.56 10.93 7.95
C GLY A 165 -9.73 11.24 6.71
N THR A 166 -9.20 12.47 6.63
CA THR A 166 -8.42 12.96 5.48
C THR A 166 -6.95 12.53 5.48
N ARG A 167 -6.52 11.72 6.46
CA ARG A 167 -5.15 11.19 6.55
C ARG A 167 -5.13 9.66 6.73
N PRO A 168 -5.80 8.89 5.84
CA PRO A 168 -5.81 7.44 5.92
C PRO A 168 -4.43 6.86 5.60
N TYR A 169 -4.16 5.64 6.10
CA TYR A 169 -3.10 4.80 5.54
C TYR A 169 -3.58 4.25 4.21
N THR A 170 -3.01 4.75 3.13
CA THR A 170 -3.48 4.50 1.77
C THR A 170 -3.31 3.03 1.36
N ASP A 171 -2.23 2.39 1.82
CA ASP A 171 -2.02 0.95 1.59
C ASP A 171 -3.11 0.10 2.22
N PHE A 172 -3.55 0.42 3.43
CA PHE A 172 -4.60 -0.34 4.10
C PHE A 172 -5.92 -0.24 3.35
N LEU A 173 -6.27 0.97 2.87
CA LEU A 173 -7.45 1.15 2.03
C LEU A 173 -7.37 0.28 0.77
N ARG A 174 -6.19 0.18 0.13
CA ARG A 174 -5.98 -0.65 -1.06
C ARG A 174 -6.04 -2.15 -0.72
N SER A 175 -5.45 -2.59 0.39
CA SER A 175 -5.46 -3.98 0.84
C SER A 175 -6.88 -4.46 1.17
N PHE A 176 -7.73 -3.62 1.75
CA PHE A 176 -9.14 -3.96 1.96
C PHE A 176 -9.97 -3.86 0.69
N PHE A 177 -9.67 -2.91 -0.22
CA PHE A 177 -10.43 -2.72 -1.45
C PHE A 177 -10.21 -3.82 -2.48
N GLY A 178 -8.98 -4.31 -2.63
CA GLY A 178 -8.64 -5.32 -3.65
C GLY A 178 -9.50 -6.59 -3.58
N PRO A 179 -9.66 -7.24 -2.40
CA PRO A 179 -10.55 -8.38 -2.23
C PRO A 179 -12.02 -8.05 -2.52
N LEU A 180 -12.51 -6.88 -2.09
CA LEU A 180 -13.89 -6.45 -2.37
C LEU A 180 -14.16 -6.38 -3.87
N GLN A 181 -13.25 -5.79 -4.62
CA GLN A 181 -13.36 -5.69 -6.06
C GLN A 181 -13.36 -7.06 -6.72
N LYS A 182 -12.46 -7.96 -6.32
CA LYS A 182 -12.40 -9.32 -6.88
C LYS A 182 -13.67 -10.12 -6.60
N GLU A 183 -14.17 -10.10 -5.37
CA GLU A 183 -15.41 -10.79 -5.00
C GLU A 183 -16.60 -10.23 -5.77
N PHE A 184 -16.68 -8.91 -5.94
CA PHE A 184 -17.72 -8.27 -6.75
C PHE A 184 -17.62 -8.68 -8.22
N ASP A 185 -16.43 -8.60 -8.82
CA ASP A 185 -16.22 -8.91 -10.25
C ASP A 185 -16.53 -10.38 -10.60
N HIS A 186 -16.48 -11.29 -9.61
CA HIS A 186 -16.79 -12.71 -9.79
C HIS A 186 -18.15 -13.12 -9.21
N ALA A 187 -18.91 -12.18 -8.63
CA ALA A 187 -20.23 -12.46 -8.08
C ALA A 187 -21.26 -12.60 -9.20
N ASP A 188 -22.18 -13.55 -9.02
CA ASP A 188 -23.38 -13.62 -9.85
C ASP A 188 -24.42 -12.61 -9.30
N PHE A 189 -24.51 -11.45 -9.97
CA PHE A 189 -25.30 -10.30 -9.54
C PHE A 189 -26.81 -10.54 -9.50
N GLU A 190 -27.30 -11.59 -10.18
CA GLU A 190 -28.70 -11.99 -10.10
C GLU A 190 -29.13 -12.26 -8.65
N MET A 191 -28.19 -12.63 -7.77
CA MET A 191 -28.47 -12.88 -6.35
C MET A 191 -28.48 -11.63 -5.46
N TRP A 192 -27.90 -10.50 -5.88
CA TRP A 192 -27.61 -9.35 -4.99
C TRP A 192 -28.52 -8.14 -5.23
N GLY A 193 -29.25 -8.10 -6.34
CA GLY A 193 -30.25 -7.07 -6.63
C GLY A 193 -29.67 -5.72 -7.06
N ALA A 194 -30.39 -4.99 -7.91
CA ALA A 194 -29.89 -3.78 -8.57
C ALA A 194 -29.52 -2.63 -7.62
N GLY A 195 -30.19 -2.51 -6.47
CA GLY A 195 -29.89 -1.47 -5.48
C GLY A 195 -28.53 -1.67 -4.78
N LEU A 196 -28.19 -2.91 -4.45
CA LEU A 196 -26.90 -3.25 -3.85
C LEU A 196 -25.77 -3.11 -4.87
N ASP A 197 -26.01 -3.51 -6.13
CA ASP A 197 -25.07 -3.29 -7.23
C ASP A 197 -24.71 -1.80 -7.39
N ASP A 198 -25.71 -0.91 -7.43
CA ASP A 198 -25.49 0.54 -7.51
C ASP A 198 -24.69 1.09 -6.30
N LEU A 199 -25.01 0.65 -5.08
CA LEU A 199 -24.26 1.04 -3.88
C LEU A 199 -22.78 0.64 -3.96
N ILE A 200 -22.49 -0.61 -4.37
CA ILE A 200 -21.11 -1.11 -4.47
C ILE A 200 -20.35 -0.38 -5.58
N ARG A 201 -20.96 -0.17 -6.76
CA ARG A 201 -20.33 0.60 -7.85
C ARG A 201 -20.01 2.03 -7.44
N ARG A 202 -20.91 2.70 -6.71
CA ARG A 202 -20.65 4.03 -6.14
C ARG A 202 -19.52 4.01 -5.13
N PHE A 203 -19.51 3.02 -4.23
CA PHE A 203 -18.41 2.84 -3.29
C PHE A 203 -17.07 2.65 -4.02
N PHE A 204 -17.03 1.88 -5.11
CA PHE A 204 -15.82 1.69 -5.92
C PHE A 204 -15.39 2.97 -6.62
N ALA A 205 -16.30 3.67 -7.30
CA ALA A 205 -15.99 4.94 -7.95
C ALA A 205 -15.44 5.97 -6.95
N LYS A 206 -16.03 6.06 -5.76
CA LYS A 206 -15.59 6.98 -4.71
C LYS A 206 -14.28 6.55 -4.05
N HIS A 207 -14.01 5.24 -3.92
CA HIS A 207 -12.68 4.75 -3.53
C HIS A 207 -11.62 5.19 -4.54
N PHE A 208 -11.85 4.97 -5.84
CA PHE A 208 -10.87 5.36 -6.86
C PHE A 208 -10.60 6.87 -6.82
N LEU A 209 -11.65 7.69 -6.72
CA LEU A 209 -11.51 9.13 -6.58
C LEU A 209 -10.72 9.51 -5.32
N LEU A 210 -11.07 8.95 -4.16
CA LEU A 210 -10.36 9.17 -2.89
C LEU A 210 -8.86 8.89 -3.04
N ILE A 211 -8.50 7.78 -3.67
CA ILE A 211 -7.11 7.37 -3.86
C ILE A 211 -6.34 8.33 -4.79
N THR A 212 -6.99 9.02 -5.73
CA THR A 212 -6.30 10.01 -6.58
C THR A 212 -5.78 11.22 -5.80
N HIS A 213 -6.33 11.51 -4.61
CA HIS A 213 -5.80 12.54 -3.73
C HIS A 213 -4.48 12.14 -3.07
N PHE A 214 -4.14 10.85 -3.08
CA PHE A 214 -2.93 10.29 -2.48
C PHE A 214 -2.10 9.60 -3.57
N PRO A 215 -1.41 10.39 -4.43
CA PRO A 215 -0.57 9.80 -5.47
C PRO A 215 0.53 8.96 -4.83
N LEU A 216 0.77 7.78 -5.40
CA LEU A 216 1.88 6.93 -4.96
C LEU A 216 3.20 7.65 -5.26
N PRO A 217 4.09 7.85 -4.26
CA PRO A 217 5.34 8.55 -4.51
C PRO A 217 6.25 7.78 -5.45
N GLU A 218 6.77 8.44 -6.47
CA GLU A 218 7.58 7.83 -7.53
C GLU A 218 8.79 7.07 -6.95
N ALA A 219 9.47 7.66 -5.96
CA ALA A 219 10.63 7.05 -5.31
C ALA A 219 10.27 5.72 -4.61
N ARG A 220 9.07 5.63 -4.01
CA ARG A 220 8.56 4.43 -3.34
C ARG A 220 8.26 3.33 -4.34
N GLU A 221 7.43 3.62 -5.33
CA GLU A 221 7.00 2.61 -6.30
C GLU A 221 8.18 2.11 -7.13
N ARG A 222 9.12 3.01 -7.45
CA ARG A 222 10.37 2.65 -8.08
C ARG A 222 11.21 1.71 -7.21
N ALA A 223 11.37 2.02 -5.92
CA ALA A 223 12.11 1.15 -5.01
C ALA A 223 11.49 -0.25 -4.90
N MET A 224 10.16 -0.34 -4.88
CA MET A 224 9.46 -1.63 -4.87
C MET A 224 9.55 -2.37 -6.19
N ALA A 225 9.46 -1.67 -7.32
CA ALA A 225 9.62 -2.24 -8.66
C ALA A 225 11.02 -2.82 -8.89
N GLU A 226 12.05 -2.13 -8.37
CA GLU A 226 13.46 -2.47 -8.53
C GLU A 226 13.98 -3.51 -7.53
N ALA A 227 13.21 -3.84 -6.50
CA ALA A 227 13.56 -4.84 -5.49
C ALA A 227 12.69 -6.09 -5.66
N PRO A 228 12.97 -6.95 -6.66
CA PRO A 228 12.25 -8.20 -6.81
C PRO A 228 12.39 -9.07 -5.56
N ILE A 229 11.33 -9.82 -5.26
CA ILE A 229 11.35 -10.82 -4.18
C ILE A 229 11.19 -12.22 -4.76
N ASP A 230 11.71 -13.20 -4.03
CA ASP A 230 11.50 -14.62 -4.23
C ASP A 230 10.09 -14.99 -3.71
N GLU A 231 9.10 -14.81 -4.57
CA GLU A 231 7.70 -15.11 -4.24
C GLU A 231 7.43 -16.58 -3.94
N GLU A 232 8.29 -17.49 -4.45
CA GLU A 232 8.20 -18.93 -4.19
C GLU A 232 8.63 -19.26 -2.75
N LYS A 233 9.61 -18.54 -2.21
CA LYS A 233 10.00 -18.65 -0.79
C LYS A 233 9.07 -17.86 0.13
N ALA A 234 8.44 -16.81 -0.36
CA ALA A 234 7.47 -15.99 0.38
C ALA A 234 6.07 -16.66 0.42
N VAL A 235 5.99 -17.91 0.86
CA VAL A 235 4.75 -18.69 1.04
C VAL A 235 4.75 -19.45 2.36
N GLY A 236 3.56 -19.77 2.85
CA GLY A 236 3.36 -20.47 4.12
C GLY A 236 4.22 -19.90 5.25
N LYS A 237 4.96 -20.79 5.93
CA LYS A 237 5.85 -20.41 7.06
C LYS A 237 7.02 -19.50 6.67
N GLY A 238 7.43 -19.50 5.40
CA GLY A 238 8.49 -18.61 4.93
C GLY A 238 8.11 -17.13 5.04
N LEU A 239 6.81 -16.82 4.94
CA LEU A 239 6.27 -15.49 5.15
C LEU A 239 5.69 -15.27 6.56
N THR A 240 4.96 -16.26 7.11
CA THR A 240 4.21 -16.04 8.36
C THR A 240 5.08 -16.15 9.61
N GLU A 241 6.04 -17.07 9.69
CA GLU A 241 6.81 -17.30 10.92
C GLU A 241 7.62 -16.07 11.39
N PRO A 242 8.32 -15.32 10.51
CA PRO A 242 9.01 -14.09 10.91
C PRO A 242 8.05 -13.05 11.50
N ILE A 243 6.83 -12.98 10.96
CA ILE A 243 5.82 -12.00 11.35
C ILE A 243 5.17 -12.38 12.68
N GLU A 244 4.80 -13.64 12.87
CA GLU A 244 4.24 -14.13 14.14
C GLU A 244 5.20 -13.88 15.31
N LYS A 245 6.51 -14.14 15.13
CA LYS A 245 7.52 -13.88 16.16
C LYS A 245 7.58 -12.41 16.58
N VAL A 246 7.45 -11.50 15.62
CA VAL A 246 7.39 -10.06 15.92
C VAL A 246 6.10 -9.70 16.61
N VAL A 247 4.97 -10.21 16.13
CA VAL A 247 3.65 -9.96 16.71
C VAL A 247 3.61 -10.42 18.17
N ASP A 248 4.11 -11.62 18.47
CA ASP A 248 4.19 -12.14 19.84
C ASP A 248 5.04 -11.22 20.74
N ALA A 249 6.22 -10.81 20.28
CA ALA A 249 7.09 -9.92 21.05
C ALA A 249 6.50 -8.51 21.24
N LEU A 250 5.75 -7.99 20.26
CA LEU A 250 5.04 -6.71 20.36
C LEU A 250 3.78 -6.81 21.23
N ASN A 251 3.12 -7.96 21.28
CA ASN A 251 2.01 -8.21 22.21
C ASN A 251 2.50 -8.19 23.66
N GLU A 252 3.70 -8.69 23.96
CA GLU A 252 4.29 -8.57 25.31
C GLU A 252 4.52 -7.10 25.72
N LEU A 253 4.84 -6.21 24.77
CA LEU A 253 4.90 -4.77 25.02
C LEU A 253 3.52 -4.18 25.29
N SER A 254 2.51 -4.61 24.54
CA SER A 254 1.10 -4.23 24.75
C SER A 254 0.61 -4.65 26.14
N ASP A 255 0.85 -5.90 26.54
CA ASP A 255 0.50 -6.41 27.87
C ASP A 255 1.20 -5.65 29.01
N SER A 256 2.35 -5.03 28.70
CA SER A 256 3.10 -4.17 29.61
C SER A 256 2.73 -2.69 29.53
N ASP A 257 1.63 -2.35 28.84
CA ASP A 257 1.10 -0.99 28.67
C ASP A 257 2.09 -0.03 27.97
N MET A 258 2.94 -0.57 27.08
CA MET A 258 3.96 0.18 26.34
C MET A 258 3.52 0.57 24.92
N THR A 259 2.38 0.09 24.42
CA THR A 259 1.83 0.41 23.09
C THR A 259 0.46 1.06 23.22
N THR A 260 -0.03 1.66 22.14
CA THR A 260 -1.41 2.14 22.03
C THR A 260 -2.28 1.12 21.30
N PRO A 261 -3.60 1.13 21.54
CA PRO A 261 -4.53 0.29 20.77
C PRO A 261 -4.46 0.51 19.25
N ALA A 262 -4.06 1.70 18.79
CA ALA A 262 -3.91 1.99 17.37
C ALA A 262 -2.67 1.30 16.78
N PHE A 263 -1.56 1.25 17.54
CA PHE A 263 -0.38 0.48 17.17
C PHE A 263 -0.70 -1.03 17.15
N ASP A 264 -1.38 -1.53 18.17
CA ASP A 264 -1.71 -2.96 18.28
C ASP A 264 -2.55 -3.43 17.09
N ARG A 265 -3.54 -2.64 16.66
CA ARG A 265 -4.34 -2.94 15.46
C ARG A 265 -3.49 -3.07 14.20
N VAL A 266 -2.50 -2.20 14.00
CA VAL A 266 -1.58 -2.29 12.85
C VAL A 266 -0.78 -3.59 12.90
N VAL A 267 -0.28 -3.98 14.08
CA VAL A 267 0.48 -5.22 14.27
C VAL A 267 -0.38 -6.44 13.95
N GLN A 268 -1.64 -6.48 14.45
CA GLN A 268 -2.55 -7.59 14.14
C GLN A 268 -2.91 -7.64 12.65
N GLN A 269 -3.09 -6.49 12.01
CA GLN A 269 -3.39 -6.43 10.58
C GLN A 269 -2.23 -6.96 9.73
N ILE A 270 -0.98 -6.66 10.09
CA ILE A 270 0.19 -7.20 9.40
C ILE A 270 0.22 -8.74 9.50
N ARG A 271 -0.17 -9.30 10.66
CA ARG A 271 -0.30 -10.76 10.82
C ARG A 271 -1.37 -11.34 9.89
N GLU A 272 -2.55 -10.72 9.85
CA GLU A 272 -3.67 -11.17 9.03
C GLU A 272 -3.31 -11.11 7.53
N GLU A 273 -2.73 -10.01 7.08
CA GLU A 273 -2.30 -9.85 5.68
C GLU A 273 -1.19 -10.84 5.31
N ALA A 274 -0.28 -11.16 6.24
CA ALA A 274 0.71 -12.22 6.04
C ALA A 274 0.04 -13.58 5.83
N ALA A 275 -0.94 -13.93 6.66
CA ALA A 275 -1.66 -15.20 6.58
C ALA A 275 -2.40 -15.32 5.25
N ASP A 276 -3.10 -14.25 4.83
CA ASP A 276 -3.82 -14.20 3.56
C ASP A 276 -2.87 -14.39 2.38
N LEU A 277 -1.76 -13.64 2.35
CA LEU A 277 -0.78 -13.67 1.26
C LEU A 277 0.06 -14.95 1.23
N SER A 278 0.18 -15.66 2.36
CA SER A 278 0.99 -16.88 2.46
C SER A 278 0.52 -18.02 1.56
N SER A 279 -0.76 -18.01 1.17
CA SER A 279 -1.39 -19.01 0.31
C SER A 279 -1.43 -18.62 -1.18
N VAL A 280 -1.07 -17.37 -1.49
CA VAL A 280 -1.14 -16.83 -2.86
C VAL A 280 0.01 -17.36 -3.70
N VAL A 281 -0.33 -18.03 -4.80
CA VAL A 281 0.63 -18.58 -5.76
C VAL A 281 1.27 -17.43 -6.57
N PRO A 282 2.58 -17.49 -6.87
CA PRO A 282 3.24 -16.48 -7.71
C PRO A 282 2.54 -16.31 -9.06
N THR A 283 2.37 -15.06 -9.50
CA THR A 283 1.80 -14.80 -10.83
C THR A 283 2.88 -15.01 -11.88
N GLN A 284 2.60 -15.65 -13.02
CA GLN A 284 3.60 -15.95 -14.08
C GLN A 284 4.39 -14.74 -14.61
N ALA A 285 3.94 -13.51 -14.34
CA ALA A 285 4.65 -12.28 -14.66
C ALA A 285 5.89 -12.03 -13.79
N ASP A 286 6.08 -12.76 -12.68
CA ASP A 286 7.16 -12.52 -11.73
C ASP A 286 8.31 -13.53 -11.90
N SER A 287 9.20 -13.24 -12.85
CA SER A 287 10.40 -14.05 -13.12
C SER A 287 11.56 -13.76 -12.15
N GLY A 288 11.30 -13.13 -10.99
CA GLY A 288 12.35 -12.67 -10.06
C GLY A 288 13.17 -11.50 -10.61
N LYS A 289 12.58 -10.71 -11.52
CA LYS A 289 13.22 -9.57 -12.18
C LYS A 289 12.57 -8.24 -11.76
N PRO A 290 13.32 -7.12 -11.82
CA PRO A 290 12.74 -5.80 -11.72
C PRO A 290 11.58 -5.64 -12.70
N SER A 291 10.44 -5.17 -12.22
CA SER A 291 9.21 -5.05 -13.01
C SER A 291 8.44 -3.84 -12.54
N THR A 292 7.81 -3.12 -13.47
CA THR A 292 6.90 -2.02 -13.12
C THR A 292 5.63 -2.51 -12.42
N ILE A 293 5.31 -3.80 -12.53
CA ILE A 293 4.18 -4.42 -11.82
C ILE A 293 4.67 -4.88 -10.45
N VAL A 294 4.30 -4.13 -9.41
CA VAL A 294 4.54 -4.50 -8.01
C VAL A 294 3.38 -5.37 -7.52
N THR A 295 3.64 -6.65 -7.33
CA THR A 295 2.65 -7.61 -6.83
C THR A 295 2.21 -7.27 -5.40
N PRO A 296 1.02 -7.72 -4.95
CA PRO A 296 0.59 -7.53 -3.56
C PRO A 296 1.60 -8.09 -2.56
N LYS A 297 2.16 -9.27 -2.85
CA LYS A 297 3.14 -9.94 -1.99
C LYS A 297 4.45 -9.16 -1.91
N ARG A 298 4.96 -8.66 -3.04
CA ARG A 298 6.15 -7.79 -3.07
C ARG A 298 5.93 -6.51 -2.27
N ARG A 299 4.78 -5.84 -2.47
CA ARG A 299 4.43 -4.62 -1.72
C ARG A 299 4.36 -4.90 -0.23
N PHE A 300 3.74 -6.03 0.17
CA PHE A 300 3.65 -6.44 1.55
C PHE A 300 5.02 -6.71 2.18
N VAL A 301 5.86 -7.56 1.58
CA VAL A 301 7.19 -7.89 2.12
C VAL A 301 8.04 -6.64 2.29
N LEU A 302 8.14 -5.81 1.24
CA LEU A 302 8.96 -4.61 1.26
C LEU A 302 8.40 -3.53 2.20
N GLY A 303 7.06 -3.37 2.24
CA GLY A 303 6.37 -2.46 3.16
C GLY A 303 6.57 -2.85 4.62
N THR A 304 6.46 -4.15 4.92
CA THR A 304 6.68 -4.72 6.25
C THR A 304 8.13 -4.55 6.68
N ILE A 305 9.13 -4.81 5.82
CA ILE A 305 10.54 -4.52 6.14
C ILE A 305 10.71 -3.05 6.56
N GLY A 306 10.17 -2.12 5.78
CA GLY A 306 10.25 -0.69 6.08
C GLY A 306 9.58 -0.33 7.41
N PHE A 307 8.40 -0.89 7.70
CA PHE A 307 7.69 -0.66 8.96
C PHE A 307 8.47 -1.21 10.15
N LEU A 308 8.93 -2.47 10.09
CA LEU A 308 9.68 -3.13 11.16
C LEU A 308 11.00 -2.41 11.45
N GLU A 309 11.72 -1.93 10.42
CA GLU A 309 12.92 -1.10 10.60
C GLU A 309 12.63 0.20 11.36
N ARG A 310 11.47 0.83 11.11
CA ARG A 310 11.06 2.01 11.89
C ARG A 310 10.74 1.66 13.34
N VAL A 311 10.03 0.55 13.58
CA VAL A 311 9.69 0.11 14.94
C VAL A 311 10.97 -0.24 15.70
N TYR A 312 11.89 -0.97 15.08
CA TYR A 312 13.20 -1.30 15.64
C TYR A 312 13.97 -0.03 16.03
N ALA A 313 14.09 0.93 15.11
CA ALA A 313 14.77 2.20 15.39
C ALA A 313 14.08 3.01 16.50
N PHE A 314 12.74 3.02 16.53
CA PHE A 314 11.97 3.73 17.56
C PHE A 314 12.19 3.12 18.94
N ILE A 315 12.05 1.79 19.07
CA ILE A 315 12.26 1.09 20.35
C ILE A 315 13.69 1.32 20.81
N GLY A 316 14.68 1.13 19.93
CA GLY A 316 16.11 1.29 20.26
C GLY A 316 16.48 2.71 20.71
N ALA A 317 15.82 3.74 20.16
CA ALA A 317 16.01 5.13 20.56
C ALA A 317 15.26 5.52 21.84
N THR A 318 14.28 4.72 22.27
CA THR A 318 13.41 5.03 23.42
C THR A 318 13.89 4.26 24.64
N ALA A 319 14.80 4.84 25.42
CA ALA A 319 15.45 4.18 26.56
C ALA A 319 14.47 3.53 27.56
N SER A 320 13.31 4.15 27.81
CA SER A 320 12.28 3.62 28.72
C SER A 320 11.63 2.32 28.23
N ILE A 321 11.76 1.99 26.94
CA ILE A 321 11.29 0.74 26.35
C ILE A 321 12.50 -0.17 26.09
N ALA A 322 13.55 0.34 25.45
CA ALA A 322 14.73 -0.45 25.09
C ALA A 322 15.38 -1.16 26.28
N THR A 323 15.36 -0.57 27.47
CA THR A 323 16.03 -1.15 28.65
C THR A 323 15.21 -2.23 29.35
N THR A 324 13.96 -2.45 28.96
CA THR A 324 13.10 -3.48 29.57
C THR A 324 13.37 -4.85 28.93
N PRO A 325 13.11 -5.96 29.66
CA PRO A 325 13.21 -7.30 29.08
C PRO A 325 12.37 -7.47 27.82
N GLN A 326 11.14 -6.93 27.82
CA GLN A 326 10.20 -6.97 26.71
C GLN A 326 10.72 -6.16 25.51
N GLY A 327 11.29 -4.97 25.77
CA GLY A 327 11.90 -4.14 24.72
C GLY A 327 13.10 -4.82 24.07
N GLN A 328 13.94 -5.50 24.85
CA GLN A 328 15.05 -6.29 24.32
C GLN A 328 14.58 -7.50 23.50
N ALA A 329 13.55 -8.22 23.98
CA ALA A 329 12.94 -9.31 23.23
C ALA A 329 12.36 -8.83 21.89
N ALA A 330 11.63 -7.71 21.90
CA ALA A 330 11.09 -7.09 20.69
C ALA A 330 12.20 -6.67 19.71
N LEU A 331 13.29 -6.05 20.17
CA LEU A 331 14.42 -5.69 19.31
C LEU A 331 15.07 -6.91 18.64
N LEU A 332 15.21 -8.02 19.36
CA LEU A 332 15.74 -9.27 18.81
C LEU A 332 14.80 -9.88 17.76
N ALA A 333 13.51 -9.95 18.06
CA ALA A 333 12.50 -10.47 17.15
C ALA A 333 12.40 -9.62 15.86
N LEU A 334 12.40 -8.29 16.00
CA LEU A 334 12.39 -7.37 14.88
C LEU A 334 13.61 -7.55 13.97
N ARG A 335 14.82 -7.63 14.55
CA ARG A 335 16.05 -7.84 13.76
C ARG A 335 16.01 -9.17 13.00
N ASP A 336 15.66 -10.27 13.66
CA ASP A 336 15.55 -11.60 13.04
C ASP A 336 14.53 -11.60 11.90
N ALA A 337 13.37 -10.98 12.10
CA ALA A 337 12.34 -10.89 11.07
C ALA A 337 12.76 -10.04 9.87
N ILE A 338 13.40 -8.89 10.09
CA ILE A 338 13.91 -8.04 9.02
C ILE A 338 14.96 -8.80 8.19
N GLU A 339 15.89 -9.50 8.83
CA GLU A 339 16.90 -10.31 8.14
C GLU A 339 16.26 -11.42 7.29
N LYS A 340 15.26 -12.14 7.84
CA LYS A 340 14.54 -13.18 7.09
C LYS A 340 13.74 -12.64 5.92
N LEU A 341 13.07 -11.51 6.08
CA LEU A 341 12.33 -10.88 4.99
C LEU A 341 13.26 -10.31 3.92
N LEU A 342 14.41 -9.76 4.30
CA LEU A 342 15.43 -9.30 3.34
C LEU A 342 16.08 -10.45 2.56
N ALA A 343 16.19 -11.63 3.16
CA ALA A 343 16.65 -12.83 2.45
C ALA A 343 15.69 -13.29 1.35
N LEU A 344 14.46 -12.75 1.31
CA LEU A 344 13.52 -12.93 0.20
C LEU A 344 13.79 -11.97 -0.96
N VAL A 345 14.61 -10.92 -0.81
CA VAL A 345 14.91 -9.96 -1.89
C VAL A 345 16.06 -10.49 -2.77
N LEU A 346 15.91 -10.40 -4.11
CA LEU A 346 16.83 -10.99 -5.12
C LEU A 346 17.94 -10.05 -5.62
#